data_AF-A0A7X6PUM7-F1
#
_entry.id   AF-A0A7X6PUM7-F1
#
_cell.length_a   1.000
_cell.length_b   1.000
_cell.length_c   1.000
_cell.angle_alpha   90.00
_cell.angle_beta   90.00
_cell.angle_gamma   90.00
#
_symmetry.space_group_name_H-M   'P 1'
#
loop_
_entity.id
_entity.type
_entity.pdbx_description
1 polymer ?
#
loop_
_entity_poly.entity_id
_entity_poly.type
_entity_poly.pdbx_seq_one_letter_code
_entity_poly.pdbx_strand_id
1 'polypeptide(L)' 'MLRIVNGRVFDPVNRINGEIRDIHVCGQKIVEGPLPPETEVIDAEGCA' A
#
# COMPACT_ATOMS: atom_id res chain seq x y z
N MET A 1 -11.86 -4.64 -2.13
CA MET A 1 -10.50 -4.29 -2.61
C MET A 1 -9.97 -3.28 -1.62
N LEU A 2 -8.66 -3.29 -1.33
CA LEU A 2 -8.07 -2.44 -0.30
C LEU A 2 -6.92 -1.63 -0.89
N ARG A 3 -6.83 -0.35 -0.53
CA ARG A 3 -5.69 0.53 -0.80
C ARG A 3 -5.17 1.07 0.54
N ILE A 4 -3.89 0.83 0.82
CA ILE A 4 -3.20 1.36 1.99
C ILE A 4 -2.38 2.57 1.51
N VAL A 5 -2.56 3.73 2.12
CA VAL A 5 -1.96 5.00 1.68
C VAL A 5 -1.10 5.65 2.77
N ASN A 6 -0.20 6.55 2.37
CA ASN A 6 0.65 7.38 3.25
C ASN A 6 1.60 6.63 4.21
N GLY A 7 1.61 5.30 4.18
CA GLY A 7 2.48 4.48 5.01
C GLY A 7 3.92 4.43 4.52
N ARG A 8 4.87 4.35 5.45
CA ARG A 8 6.27 4.05 5.13
C ARG A 8 6.41 2.55 4.86
N VAL A 9 6.86 2.20 3.66
CA VAL A 9 7.03 0.80 3.27
C VAL A 9 8.48 0.38 3.51
N PHE A 10 8.65 -0.71 4.25
CA PHE A 10 9.93 -1.37 4.45
C PHE A 10 9.88 -2.76 3.82
N ASP A 11 10.57 -2.91 2.69
CA ASP A 11 10.67 -4.16 1.94
C ASP A 11 12.13 -4.37 1.48
N PRO A 12 12.94 -5.11 2.27
CA PRO A 12 14.35 -5.35 1.95
C PRO A 12 14.57 -6.10 0.64
N VAL A 13 13.64 -7.00 0.27
CA VAL A 13 13.76 -7.80 -0.96
C VAL A 13 13.65 -6.88 -2.18
N ASN A 14 12.74 -5.92 -2.12
CA ASN A 14 12.53 -4.92 -3.16
C ASN A 14 13.33 -3.62 -2.94
N ARG A 15 14.25 -3.59 -1.97
CA ARG A 15 15.12 -2.45 -1.63
C ARG A 15 14.38 -1.17 -1.27
N ILE A 16 13.21 -1.28 -0.65
CA ILE A 16 12.42 -0.14 -0.16
C ILE A 16 12.72 0.04 1.33
N ASN A 17 13.20 1.23 1.71
CA ASN A 17 13.62 1.52 3.08
C ASN A 17 12.89 2.75 3.65
N GLY A 18 11.60 2.59 3.93
CA GLY A 18 10.79 3.59 4.62
C GLY A 18 10.25 4.69 3.71
N GLU A 19 10.22 4.44 2.40
CA GLU A 19 9.60 5.34 1.43
C GLU A 19 8.08 5.36 1.64
N ILE A 20 7.46 6.54 1.52
CA ILE A 20 6.01 6.65 1.53
C ILE A 20 5.50 6.11 0.19
N ARG A 21 4.74 5.01 0.23
CA ARG A 21 4.19 4.36 -0.97
C ARG A 21 2.82 3.78 -0.68
N ASP A 22 1.96 3.84 -1.70
CA ASP A 22 0.65 3.20 -1.66
C ASP A 22 0.76 1.72 -2.02
N ILE A 23 0.02 0.88 -1.29
CA ILE A 23 -0.07 -0.56 -1.55
C ILE A 23 -1.51 -0.92 -1.92
N HIS A 24 -1.67 -1.59 -3.06
CA HIS A 24 -2.96 -2.08 -3.56
C HIS A 24 -3.10 -3.58 -3.27
N VAL A 25 -4.21 -3.98 -2.67
CA VAL A 25 -4.52 -5.37 -2.31
C VAL A 25 -5.85 -5.80 -2.90
N CYS A 26 -5.84 -6.89 -3.67
CA CYS A 26 -7.04 -7.52 -4.21
C CYS A 26 -6.97 -9.04 -4.00
N GLY A 27 -8.03 -9.62 -3.44
CA GLY A 27 -8.11 -11.07 -3.21
C GLY A 27 -6.94 -11.64 -2.40
N GLN A 28 -6.49 -10.92 -1.37
CA GLN A 28 -5.35 -11.29 -0.51
C GLN A 28 -3.98 -11.29 -1.22
N LYS A 29 -3.85 -10.63 -2.38
CA LYS A 29 -2.58 -10.44 -3.08
C LYS A 29 -2.29 -8.97 -3.30
N ILE A 30 -1.01 -8.60 -3.27
CA ILE A 30 -0.53 -7.28 -3.73
C ILE A 30 -0.63 -7.25 -5.25
N VAL A 31 -1.21 -6.18 -5.78
CA VAL A 31 -1.42 -5.98 -7.22
C VAL A 31 -0.89 -4.62 -7.66
N GLU A 32 -0.66 -4.46 -8.96
CA GLU A 32 -0.42 -3.14 -9.54
C GLU A 32 -1.72 -2.32 -9.55
N GLY A 33 -1.59 -1.00 -9.42
CA GLY A 33 -2.72 -0.08 -9.48
C GLY A 33 -3.04 0.40 -10.91
N PRO A 34 -4.09 1.22 -11.08
CA PRO A 34 -5.00 1.70 -10.03
C PRO A 34 -6.14 0.71 -9.73
N LEU A 35 -6.64 0.73 -8.49
CA LEU A 35 -7.87 0.05 -8.10
C LEU A 35 -9.11 0.95 -8.37
N PRO A 36 -10.33 0.40 -8.47
CA PRO A 36 -11.56 1.16 -8.64
C PRO A 36 -11.79 2.22 -7.53
N PRO A 37 -12.49 3.33 -7.81
CA PRO A 37 -12.71 4.42 -6.83
C PRO A 37 -13.39 3.99 -5.53
N GLU A 38 -14.25 2.98 -5.56
CA GLU A 38 -14.98 2.42 -4.42
C GLU A 38 -14.14 1.51 -3.52
N THR A 39 -12.83 1.42 -3.77
CA THR A 39 -11.89 0.65 -2.96
C THR A 39 -11.80 1.20 -1.54
N GLU A 40 -11.83 0.31 -0.55
CA GLU A 40 -11.64 0.67 0.85
C GLU A 40 -10.24 1.23 1.06
N VAL A 41 -10.13 2.32 1.82
CA VAL A 41 -8.86 3.03 2.06
C VAL A 41 -8.49 2.91 3.53
N ILE A 42 -7.27 2.45 3.81
CA ILE A 42 -6.64 2.55 5.12
C ILE A 42 -5.54 3.61 5.03
N ASP A 43 -5.64 4.63 5.87
CA ASP A 43 -4.59 5.63 6.05
C ASP A 43 -3.56 5.14 7.07
N ALA A 44 -2.31 5.07 6.65
CA ALA A 44 -1.19 4.59 7.45
C ALA A 44 -0.18 5.71 7.76
N GLU A 45 -0.57 6.99 7.65
CA GLU A 45 0.26 8.10 8.09
C GLU A 45 0.69 7.90 9.55
N GLY A 46 2.00 8.02 9.80
CA GLY A 46 2.59 7.83 11.13
C GLY A 46 2.81 6.37 11.54
N CYS A 47 2.37 5.40 10.75
CA CYS A 47 2.76 4.00 10.92
C CYS A 47 4.13 3.73 10.29
N ALA A 48 5.01 3.05 11.04
CA ALA A 48 6.35 2.64 10.62
C ALA A 48 6.70 1.26 11.17
#